data_AF-A0A528C9W1-F1
#
_entry.id   AF-A0A528C9W1-F1
#
_cell.length_a   1.000
_cell.length_b   1.000
_cell.length_c   1.000
_cell.angle_alpha   90.00
_cell.angle_beta   90.00
_cell.angle_gamma   90.00
#
_symmetry.space_group_name_H-M   'P 1'
#
loop_
_entity.id
_entity.type
_entity.pdbx_description
1 polymer ?
#
loop_
_entity_poly.entity_id
_entity_poly.type
_entity_poly.pdbx_seq_one_letter_code
_entity_poly.pdbx_strand_id
1 'polypeptide(L)'
;MGLEGIVSKRADAPYRSGVQTSWLKVKCIKSDTFPIVAFVEKLGAHPRRIASLYIGRWEGDRLLYAGKAQSGYSLTTARHVRERLDPLIIGKSPLSEPIVKPKATWIRPEVLAEVQFSGVTDRGILREAVFKGLREDLVTIPAKSPAPSKRREAVGQHGVPRENILQLLPDAVSPSKEELVRYWERVADQALIHLRRRPLKLVRHAFGATFYHKGKLPEIPAAVHQLRVQKREGGEGVRVWVDDLAGLLGLVEMDAVEVHPW
;
A
#
# COMPACT_ATOMS: atom_id res chain seq x y z
N MET A 1 0.07 -31.74 9.15
CA MET A 1 0.07 -31.46 10.60
C MET A 1 -0.90 -30.36 11.03
N GLY A 2 -1.33 -29.39 10.20
CA GLY A 2 -2.46 -28.50 10.54
C GLY A 2 -2.27 -27.58 11.77
N LEU A 3 -1.02 -27.38 12.20
CA LEU A 3 -0.66 -26.61 13.39
C LEU A 3 -0.76 -25.10 13.13
N GLU A 4 -1.05 -24.29 14.16
CA GLU A 4 -1.10 -22.82 14.08
C GLU A 4 0.27 -22.22 13.69
N GLY A 5 1.36 -22.93 13.97
CA GLY A 5 2.72 -22.48 13.73
C GLY A 5 3.70 -23.19 14.66
N ILE A 6 4.83 -22.53 14.91
CA ILE A 6 5.89 -23.02 15.81
C ILE A 6 6.15 -22.03 16.94
N VAL A 7 6.67 -22.56 18.05
CA VAL A 7 7.23 -21.76 19.14
C VAL A 7 8.69 -22.18 19.30
N SER A 8 9.61 -21.27 19.00
CA SER A 8 11.04 -21.47 19.26
C SER A 8 11.36 -20.95 20.67
N LYS A 9 12.04 -21.76 21.47
CA LYS A 9 12.45 -21.40 22.83
C LYS A 9 13.97 -21.46 22.93
N ARG A 10 14.58 -20.45 23.53
CA ARG A 10 16.01 -20.49 23.89
C ARG A 10 16.26 -21.62 24.89
N ALA A 11 17.09 -22.58 24.51
CA ALA A 11 17.37 -23.76 25.33
C ALA A 11 18.09 -23.41 26.64
N ASP A 12 18.87 -22.32 26.65
CA ASP A 12 19.66 -21.81 27.77
C ASP A 12 18.88 -20.86 28.69
N ALA A 13 17.65 -20.48 28.35
CA ALA A 13 16.89 -19.49 29.09
C ALA A 13 16.00 -20.13 30.17
N PRO A 14 16.08 -19.69 31.44
CA PRO A 14 15.14 -20.13 32.48
C PRO A 14 13.74 -19.60 32.20
N TYR A 15 12.73 -20.29 32.71
CA TYR A 15 11.35 -19.83 32.64
C TYR A 15 11.17 -18.51 33.39
N ARG A 16 10.53 -17.52 32.74
CA ARG A 16 10.14 -16.25 33.35
C ARG A 16 8.69 -15.94 33.00
N SER A 17 7.93 -15.50 34.00
CA SER A 17 6.57 -14.97 33.79
C SER A 17 6.64 -13.54 33.25
N GLY A 18 5.66 -13.13 32.43
CA GLY A 18 5.56 -11.79 31.85
C GLY A 18 6.10 -11.68 30.41
N VAL A 19 6.32 -10.44 29.96
CA VAL A 19 6.82 -10.15 28.60
C VAL A 19 8.28 -10.57 28.49
N GLN A 20 8.58 -11.47 27.56
CA GLN A 20 9.93 -11.98 27.33
C GLN A 20 10.20 -12.24 25.85
N THR A 21 11.47 -12.32 25.49
CA THR A 21 11.95 -12.56 24.11
C THR A 21 12.62 -13.93 23.94
N SER A 22 12.72 -14.73 25.00
CA SER A 22 13.30 -16.08 24.96
C SER A 22 12.42 -17.08 24.21
N TRP A 23 11.14 -16.76 24.01
CA TRP A 23 10.16 -17.56 23.28
C TRP A 23 9.66 -16.75 22.10
N LEU A 24 9.78 -17.30 20.89
CA LEU A 24 9.30 -16.69 19.65
C LEU A 24 8.20 -17.56 19.04
N LYS A 25 6.99 -17.00 18.92
CA LYS A 25 5.89 -17.65 18.19
C LYS A 25 5.91 -17.18 16.74
N VAL A 26 5.97 -18.13 15.82
CA VAL A 26 5.82 -17.89 14.38
C VAL A 26 4.57 -18.62 13.92
N LYS A 27 3.55 -17.86 13.50
CA LYS A 27 2.27 -18.43 13.03
C LYS A 27 2.32 -18.74 11.54
N CYS A 28 1.67 -19.81 11.12
CA CYS A 28 1.29 -20.05 9.74
C CYS A 28 0.11 -19.12 9.41
N ILE A 29 0.37 -18.06 8.66
CA ILE A 29 -0.64 -17.08 8.27
C ILE A 29 -1.12 -17.42 6.85
N LYS A 30 -2.44 -17.51 6.66
CA LYS A 30 -3.05 -17.64 5.34
C LYS A 30 -3.41 -16.25 4.83
N SER A 31 -3.31 -16.04 3.52
CA SER A 31 -3.75 -14.81 2.85
C SER A 31 -4.55 -15.19 1.63
N ASP A 32 -5.67 -14.50 1.40
CA ASP A 32 -6.47 -14.68 0.20
C ASP A 32 -7.22 -13.38 -0.14
N THR A 33 -7.89 -13.35 -1.28
CA THR A 33 -8.60 -12.19 -1.82
C THR A 33 -10.10 -12.35 -1.66
N PHE A 34 -10.74 -11.32 -1.12
CA PHE A 34 -12.17 -11.36 -0.84
C PHE A 34 -12.86 -10.05 -1.25
N PRO A 35 -14.11 -10.10 -1.75
CA PRO A 35 -14.91 -8.90 -1.97
C PRO A 35 -15.28 -8.21 -0.66
N ILE A 36 -15.22 -6.88 -0.65
CA ILE A 36 -15.78 -6.05 0.41
C ILE A 36 -17.28 -5.88 0.15
N VAL A 37 -18.10 -6.16 1.15
CA VAL A 37 -19.58 -6.09 1.02
C VAL A 37 -20.20 -4.96 1.83
N ALA A 38 -19.52 -4.49 2.87
CA ALA A 38 -19.92 -3.34 3.66
C ALA A 38 -18.74 -2.77 4.45
N PHE A 39 -18.91 -1.57 4.99
CA PHE A 39 -17.99 -1.00 5.98
C PHE A 39 -18.74 -0.47 7.19
N VAL A 40 -18.07 -0.46 8.34
CA VAL A 40 -18.56 0.17 9.57
C VAL A 40 -17.77 1.45 9.77
N GLU A 41 -18.46 2.56 9.97
CA GLU A 41 -17.81 3.84 10.30
C GLU A 41 -17.43 3.90 11.77
N LYS A 42 -16.31 4.57 12.06
CA LYS A 42 -15.91 4.88 13.43
C LYS A 42 -16.75 6.07 13.93
N LEU A 43 -17.66 5.80 14.85
CA LEU A 43 -18.52 6.83 15.46
C LEU A 43 -17.67 7.96 16.06
N GLY A 44 -18.01 9.21 15.74
CA GLY A 44 -17.32 10.40 16.25
C GLY A 44 -15.93 10.68 15.65
N ALA A 45 -15.51 9.94 14.61
CA ALA A 45 -14.23 10.22 13.94
C ALA A 45 -14.35 11.35 12.91
N HIS A 46 -13.51 12.37 13.06
CA HIS A 46 -13.27 13.41 12.05
C HIS A 46 -11.79 13.40 11.63
N PRO A 47 -11.48 13.30 10.33
CA PRO A 47 -12.38 12.97 9.20
C PRO A 47 -13.02 11.57 9.34
N ARG A 48 -14.06 11.27 8.55
CA ARG A 48 -14.75 9.95 8.55
C ARG A 48 -13.73 8.83 8.35
N ARG A 49 -13.83 7.76 9.13
CA ARG A 49 -12.92 6.61 9.07
C ARG A 49 -13.66 5.29 9.10
N ILE A 50 -13.10 4.31 8.42
CA ILE A 50 -13.53 2.92 8.55
C ILE A 50 -13.03 2.37 9.88
N ALA A 51 -13.96 1.83 10.68
CA ALA A 51 -13.66 1.03 11.86
C ALA A 51 -13.42 -0.44 11.50
N SER A 52 -14.09 -0.93 10.45
CA SER A 52 -13.95 -2.31 9.98
C SER A 52 -14.63 -2.53 8.64
N LEU A 53 -14.20 -3.55 7.91
CA LEU A 53 -14.82 -4.01 6.69
C LEU A 53 -15.56 -5.34 6.92
N TYR A 54 -16.70 -5.49 6.26
CA TYR A 54 -17.37 -6.78 6.13
C TYR A 54 -16.90 -7.40 4.83
N ILE A 55 -16.49 -8.66 4.94
CA ILE A 55 -15.88 -9.43 3.87
C ILE A 55 -16.90 -10.46 3.39
N GLY A 56 -17.01 -10.61 2.06
CA GLY A 56 -17.82 -11.63 1.43
C GLY A 56 -16.96 -12.75 0.85
N ARG A 57 -17.60 -13.87 0.51
CA ARG A 57 -17.03 -14.96 -0.28
C ARG A 57 -18.06 -15.42 -1.31
N TRP A 58 -17.59 -15.76 -2.50
CA TRP A 58 -18.43 -16.37 -3.51
C TRP A 58 -18.50 -17.89 -3.32
N GLU A 59 -19.70 -18.44 -3.39
CA GLU A 59 -19.96 -19.87 -3.42
C GLU A 59 -20.94 -20.16 -4.56
N GLY A 60 -20.38 -20.45 -5.74
CA GLY A 60 -21.12 -20.36 -7.00
C GLY A 60 -21.62 -18.93 -7.20
N ASP A 61 -22.90 -18.78 -7.49
CA ASP A 61 -23.55 -17.47 -7.70
C ASP A 61 -23.99 -16.80 -6.39
N ARG A 62 -23.72 -17.43 -5.24
CA ARG A 62 -24.12 -16.89 -3.93
C ARG A 62 -22.99 -16.10 -3.30
N LEU A 63 -23.29 -14.89 -2.85
CA LEU A 63 -22.36 -14.07 -2.08
C LEU A 63 -22.67 -14.23 -0.60
N LEU A 64 -21.81 -14.95 0.10
CA LEU A 64 -21.96 -15.25 1.52
C LEU A 64 -21.06 -14.37 2.37
N TYR A 65 -21.46 -14.14 3.62
CA TYR A 65 -20.64 -13.40 4.57
C TYR A 65 -19.45 -14.26 5.01
N ALA A 66 -18.25 -13.69 4.94
CA ALA A 66 -17.00 -14.34 5.32
C ALA A 66 -16.39 -13.77 6.61
N GLY A 67 -17.01 -12.76 7.22
CA GLY A 67 -16.54 -12.20 8.49
C GLY A 67 -16.18 -10.72 8.39
N LYS A 68 -15.51 -10.24 9.45
CA LYS A 68 -15.24 -8.82 9.67
C LYS A 68 -13.75 -8.60 9.87
N ALA A 69 -13.13 -7.76 9.06
CA ALA A 69 -11.75 -7.32 9.22
C ALA A 69 -11.71 -6.01 10.02
N GLN A 70 -11.24 -6.07 11.28
CA GLN A 70 -11.24 -4.94 12.21
C GLN A 70 -9.87 -4.27 12.40
N SER A 71 -8.82 -4.85 11.82
CA SER A 71 -7.44 -4.40 11.96
C SER A 71 -6.71 -4.45 10.63
N GLY A 72 -5.51 -3.86 10.59
CA GLY A 72 -4.67 -3.80 9.38
C GLY A 72 -4.79 -2.48 8.61
N TYR A 73 -5.52 -1.50 9.15
CA TYR A 73 -5.64 -0.17 8.57
C TYR A 73 -4.73 0.81 9.31
N SER A 74 -3.91 1.57 8.56
CA SER A 74 -3.40 2.85 9.04
C SER A 74 -4.51 3.93 8.90
N LEU A 75 -4.32 5.10 9.50
CA LEU A 75 -5.26 6.22 9.34
C LEU A 75 -5.41 6.64 7.87
N THR A 76 -4.30 6.65 7.11
CA THR A 76 -4.28 7.01 5.69
C THR A 76 -4.98 5.94 4.85
N THR A 77 -4.69 4.66 5.11
CA THR A 77 -5.35 3.53 4.45
C THR A 77 -6.86 3.53 4.71
N ALA A 78 -7.28 3.77 5.95
CA ALA A 78 -8.71 3.82 6.28
C ALA A 78 -9.45 4.92 5.53
N ARG A 79 -8.81 6.07 5.29
CA ARG A 79 -9.38 7.16 4.47
C ARG A 79 -9.46 6.77 3.00
N HIS A 80 -8.36 6.28 2.45
CA HIS A 80 -8.30 5.88 1.03
C HIS A 80 -9.32 4.78 0.70
N VAL A 81 -9.43 3.75 1.55
CA VAL A 81 -10.46 2.72 1.39
C VAL A 81 -11.85 3.35 1.48
N ARG A 82 -12.09 4.29 2.42
CA ARG A 82 -13.40 4.95 2.55
C ARG A 82 -13.81 5.69 1.28
N GLU A 83 -12.90 6.48 0.70
CA GLU A 83 -13.12 7.22 -0.54
C GLU A 83 -13.40 6.27 -1.71
N ARG A 84 -12.68 5.14 -1.77
CA ARG A 84 -12.89 4.13 -2.81
C ARG A 84 -14.26 3.46 -2.73
N LEU A 85 -14.81 3.31 -1.53
CA LEU A 85 -16.09 2.64 -1.29
C LEU A 85 -17.31 3.59 -1.41
N ASP A 86 -17.13 4.91 -1.30
CA ASP A 86 -18.21 5.92 -1.45
C ASP A 86 -19.09 5.75 -2.70
N PRO A 87 -18.53 5.62 -3.92
CA PRO A 87 -19.36 5.52 -5.14
C PRO A 87 -20.08 4.17 -5.29
N LEU A 88 -19.82 3.21 -4.39
CA LEU A 88 -20.37 1.86 -4.43
C LEU A 88 -21.48 1.64 -3.41
N ILE A 89 -21.81 2.65 -2.59
CA ILE A 89 -22.83 2.53 -1.55
C ILE A 89 -24.19 2.15 -2.15
N ILE A 90 -24.83 1.14 -1.56
CA ILE A 90 -26.15 0.65 -1.94
C ILE A 90 -27.06 0.54 -0.72
N GLY A 91 -28.37 0.64 -0.94
CA GLY A 91 -29.35 0.61 0.16
C GLY A 91 -29.69 -0.79 0.69
N LYS A 92 -29.40 -1.85 -0.07
CA LYS A 92 -29.74 -3.24 0.29
C LYS A 92 -28.46 -4.10 0.39
N SER A 93 -28.50 -5.09 1.25
CA SER A 93 -27.41 -6.07 1.39
C SER A 93 -27.18 -6.80 0.07
N PRO A 94 -25.92 -6.91 -0.41
CA PRO A 94 -25.58 -7.73 -1.57
C PRO A 94 -25.45 -9.22 -1.20
N LEU A 95 -25.48 -9.56 0.09
CA LEU A 95 -25.34 -10.93 0.56
C LEU A 95 -26.60 -11.75 0.24
N SER A 96 -26.40 -13.00 -0.17
CA SER A 96 -27.47 -13.96 -0.41
C SER A 96 -28.19 -14.39 0.87
N GLU A 97 -27.54 -14.25 2.03
CA GLU A 97 -28.12 -14.54 3.34
C GLU A 97 -28.08 -13.30 4.24
N PRO A 98 -29.15 -13.03 5.01
CA PRO A 98 -29.18 -11.90 5.93
C PRO A 98 -28.25 -12.15 7.12
N ILE A 99 -27.62 -11.08 7.60
CA ILE A 99 -26.85 -11.09 8.85
C ILE A 99 -27.58 -10.30 9.94
N VAL A 100 -27.42 -10.71 11.19
CA VAL A 100 -28.15 -10.14 12.33
C VAL A 100 -27.54 -8.79 12.74
N LYS A 101 -28.37 -7.75 12.88
CA LYS A 101 -28.01 -6.40 13.37
C LYS A 101 -26.78 -5.79 12.66
N PRO A 102 -26.80 -5.64 11.32
CA PRO A 102 -25.70 -5.03 10.60
C PRO A 102 -25.61 -3.54 10.98
N LYS A 103 -24.54 -3.15 11.69
CA LYS A 103 -24.20 -1.75 11.96
C LYS A 103 -23.25 -1.21 10.87
N ALA A 104 -23.55 -1.52 9.61
CA ALA A 104 -22.66 -1.30 8.48
C ALA A 104 -23.38 -0.66 7.30
N THR A 105 -22.64 0.09 6.48
CA THR A 105 -23.10 0.66 5.22
C THR A 105 -22.76 -0.32 4.09
N TRP A 106 -23.78 -0.79 3.38
CA TRP A 106 -23.65 -1.75 2.29
C TRP A 106 -23.04 -1.12 1.04
N ILE A 107 -22.26 -1.90 0.31
CA ILE A 107 -21.65 -1.50 -0.96
C ILE A 107 -21.81 -2.59 -2.03
N ARG A 108 -21.68 -2.22 -3.29
CA ARG A 108 -21.52 -3.19 -4.39
C ARG A 108 -20.23 -4.00 -4.18
N PRO A 109 -20.25 -5.34 -4.32
CA PRO A 109 -19.12 -6.23 -4.04
C PRO A 109 -18.08 -6.23 -5.18
N GLU A 110 -17.71 -5.05 -5.66
CA GLU A 110 -16.80 -4.84 -6.80
C GLU A 110 -15.36 -4.60 -6.37
N VAL A 111 -15.14 -4.24 -5.10
CA VAL A 111 -13.81 -3.97 -4.57
C VAL A 111 -13.31 -5.20 -3.84
N LEU A 112 -12.16 -5.68 -4.29
CA LEU A 112 -11.46 -6.81 -3.69
C LEU A 112 -10.41 -6.33 -2.69
N ALA A 113 -10.24 -7.08 -1.61
CA ALA A 113 -9.24 -6.84 -0.59
C ALA A 113 -8.43 -8.10 -0.32
N GLU A 114 -7.13 -7.94 -0.12
CA GLU A 114 -6.31 -8.99 0.47
C GLU A 114 -6.53 -9.03 1.98
N VAL A 115 -6.86 -10.22 2.48
CA VAL A 115 -7.15 -10.47 3.89
C VAL A 115 -6.29 -11.63 4.37
N GLN A 116 -5.53 -11.38 5.42
CA GLN A 116 -4.86 -12.44 6.18
C GLN A 116 -5.76 -12.99 7.27
N PHE A 117 -5.69 -14.30 7.51
CA PHE A 117 -6.51 -15.00 8.50
C PHE A 117 -5.79 -16.24 9.04
N SER A 118 -6.15 -16.66 10.25
CA SER A 118 -5.56 -17.84 10.90
C SER A 118 -6.31 -19.14 10.58
N GLY A 119 -7.56 -19.06 10.12
CA GLY A 119 -8.35 -20.21 9.70
C GLY A 119 -9.74 -19.83 9.21
N VAL A 120 -10.49 -20.82 8.75
CA VAL A 120 -11.88 -20.68 8.30
C VAL A 120 -12.73 -21.61 9.15
N THR A 121 -13.86 -21.13 9.67
CA THR A 121 -14.82 -21.97 10.41
C THR A 121 -15.63 -22.85 9.46
N ASP A 122 -16.36 -23.84 9.99
CA ASP A 122 -17.26 -24.69 9.21
C ASP A 122 -18.37 -23.91 8.48
N ARG A 123 -18.68 -22.70 8.96
CA ARG A 123 -19.63 -21.77 8.33
C ARG A 123 -18.99 -20.85 7.29
N GLY A 124 -17.69 -21.02 7.01
CA GLY A 124 -16.95 -20.20 6.05
C GLY A 124 -16.54 -18.83 6.58
N ILE A 125 -16.48 -18.64 7.92
CA ILE A 125 -16.08 -17.36 8.53
C ILE A 125 -14.58 -17.34 8.80
N LEU A 126 -13.91 -16.27 8.38
CA LEU A 126 -12.49 -16.04 8.62
C LEU A 126 -12.21 -15.75 10.10
N ARG A 127 -11.25 -16.46 10.68
CA ARG A 127 -10.73 -16.22 12.03
C ARG A 127 -9.57 -15.24 12.02
N GLU A 128 -9.59 -14.29 12.94
CA GLU A 128 -8.56 -13.25 13.10
C GLU A 128 -8.27 -12.50 11.77
N ALA A 129 -9.33 -12.11 11.05
CA ALA A 129 -9.21 -11.45 9.76
C ALA A 129 -8.53 -10.08 9.87
N VAL A 130 -7.43 -9.90 9.13
CA VAL A 130 -6.64 -8.66 9.08
C VAL A 130 -6.56 -8.18 7.63
N PHE A 131 -6.99 -6.94 7.40
CA PHE A 131 -6.86 -6.30 6.10
C PHE A 131 -5.39 -6.07 5.76
N LYS A 132 -5.00 -6.29 4.50
CA LYS A 132 -3.63 -6.03 4.02
C LYS A 132 -3.56 -5.00 2.90
N GLY A 133 -4.57 -4.92 2.06
CA GLY A 133 -4.61 -3.96 0.97
C GLY A 133 -5.81 -4.17 0.07
N LEU A 134 -6.08 -3.19 -0.79
CA LEU A 134 -7.01 -3.36 -1.90
C LEU A 134 -6.30 -4.10 -3.03
N ARG A 135 -7.02 -5.03 -3.68
CA ARG A 135 -6.54 -5.78 -4.84
C ARG A 135 -7.02 -5.10 -6.13
N GLU A 136 -6.55 -3.87 -6.34
CA GLU A 136 -6.91 -3.07 -7.51
C GLU A 136 -6.35 -3.68 -8.82
N ASP A 137 -5.32 -4.51 -8.69
CA ASP A 137 -4.73 -5.31 -9.77
C ASP A 137 -5.67 -6.40 -10.32
N LEU A 138 -6.68 -6.80 -9.55
CA LEU A 138 -7.64 -7.85 -9.94
C LEU A 138 -9.00 -7.29 -10.39
N VAL A 139 -9.20 -5.97 -10.32
CA VAL A 139 -10.43 -5.34 -10.76
C VAL A 139 -10.24 -4.84 -12.19
N THR A 140 -10.57 -5.67 -13.18
CA THR A 140 -10.83 -5.18 -14.53
C THR A 140 -12.14 -4.41 -14.51
N ILE A 141 -12.08 -3.10 -14.29
CA ILE A 141 -13.17 -2.20 -14.66
C ILE A 141 -13.17 -2.19 -16.20
N PRO A 142 -14.25 -2.59 -16.90
CA PRO A 142 -14.35 -2.31 -18.32
C PRO A 142 -14.26 -0.79 -18.47
N ALA A 143 -13.26 -0.30 -19.21
CA ALA A 143 -13.10 1.11 -19.47
C ALA A 143 -14.34 1.62 -20.21
N LYS A 144 -15.28 2.21 -19.47
CA LYS A 144 -16.32 3.04 -20.07
C LYS A 144 -15.62 4.34 -20.45
N SER A 145 -15.25 4.47 -21.72
CA SER A 145 -14.77 5.73 -22.28
C SER A 145 -15.76 6.83 -21.91
N PRO A 146 -15.35 7.86 -21.13
CA PRO A 146 -16.25 8.97 -20.88
C PRO A 146 -16.43 9.74 -22.19
N ALA A 147 -17.69 9.98 -22.55
CA ALA A 147 -18.04 10.97 -23.56
C ALA A 147 -17.38 12.32 -23.18
N PRO A 148 -16.89 13.11 -24.15
CA PRO A 148 -16.11 14.30 -23.86
C PRO A 148 -17.03 15.37 -23.24
N SER A 149 -16.98 15.53 -21.92
CA SER A 149 -17.58 16.67 -21.25
C SER A 149 -16.63 17.85 -21.37
N LYS A 150 -17.03 18.83 -22.19
CA LYS A 150 -16.39 20.14 -22.28
C LYS A 150 -16.39 20.78 -20.89
N ARG A 151 -15.23 20.82 -20.23
CA ARG A 151 -14.98 21.78 -19.16
C ARG A 151 -13.53 22.27 -19.22
N ARG A 152 -13.43 23.43 -19.87
CA ARG A 152 -12.39 24.48 -19.82
C ARG A 152 -10.96 24.05 -19.49
N GLU A 153 -10.12 24.25 -20.50
CA GLU A 153 -8.70 24.50 -20.36
C GLU A 153 -8.40 25.47 -19.20
N ALA A 154 -7.55 25.03 -18.30
CA ALA A 154 -6.55 25.87 -17.70
C ALA A 154 -5.23 25.12 -17.84
N VAL A 155 -4.43 25.52 -18.83
CA VAL A 155 -3.03 25.12 -18.95
C VAL A 155 -2.29 25.70 -17.75
N GLY A 156 -1.64 24.80 -16.99
CA GLY A 156 -0.81 25.11 -15.83
C GLY A 156 0.22 23.99 -15.61
N GLN A 157 1.15 23.90 -16.55
CA GLN A 157 2.52 23.35 -16.50
C GLN A 157 2.90 22.41 -15.33
N HIS A 158 2.76 21.10 -15.52
CA HIS A 158 3.65 20.14 -14.84
C HIS A 158 4.85 19.92 -15.78
N GLY A 159 5.99 20.54 -15.49
CA GLY A 159 7.20 20.47 -16.34
C GLY A 159 7.84 19.09 -16.48
N VAL A 160 7.22 18.04 -15.94
CA VAL A 160 7.69 16.65 -16.05
C VAL A 160 6.97 15.95 -17.21
N PRO A 161 7.71 15.37 -18.18
CA PRO A 161 7.11 14.57 -19.25
C PRO A 161 6.30 13.38 -18.70
N ARG A 162 5.12 13.12 -19.26
CA ARG A 162 4.20 12.05 -18.78
C ARG A 162 4.82 10.67 -18.82
N GLU A 163 5.69 10.41 -19.80
CA GLU A 163 6.45 9.18 -19.94
C GLU A 163 7.40 8.92 -18.77
N ASN A 164 7.77 9.95 -17.99
CA ASN A 164 8.63 9.82 -16.83
C ASN A 164 7.87 9.61 -15.50
N ILE A 165 6.54 9.55 -15.57
CA ILE A 165 5.65 9.39 -14.42
C ILE A 165 5.09 7.97 -14.44
N LEU A 166 5.50 7.13 -13.48
CA LEU A 166 4.91 5.81 -13.29
C LEU A 166 3.56 5.92 -12.59
N GLN A 167 3.53 6.69 -11.50
CA GLN A 167 2.36 6.88 -10.66
C GLN A 167 2.43 8.25 -10.00
N LEU A 168 1.37 9.05 -10.14
CA LEU A 168 1.21 10.32 -9.42
C LEU A 168 0.78 10.05 -7.98
N LEU A 169 1.28 10.88 -7.07
CA LEU A 169 0.94 10.89 -5.65
C LEU A 169 0.39 12.29 -5.29
N PRO A 170 -0.86 12.61 -5.70
CA PRO A 170 -1.41 13.96 -5.61
C PRO A 170 -1.56 14.47 -4.16
N ASP A 171 -1.73 13.57 -3.20
CA ASP A 171 -1.89 13.90 -1.77
C ASP A 171 -0.57 13.79 -0.98
N ALA A 172 0.54 13.49 -1.64
CA ALA A 172 1.82 13.33 -0.96
C ALA A 172 2.40 14.70 -0.58
N VAL A 173 2.59 14.89 0.73
CA VAL A 173 3.30 16.05 1.27
C VAL A 173 4.79 15.83 1.07
N SER A 174 5.41 16.66 0.22
CA SER A 174 6.86 16.68 0.06
C SER A 174 7.47 17.60 1.12
N PRO A 175 8.45 17.14 1.91
CA PRO A 175 9.30 18.03 2.70
C PRO A 175 10.06 19.00 1.80
N SER A 176 10.55 20.09 2.39
CA SER A 176 11.44 21.02 1.68
C SER A 176 12.79 20.36 1.38
N LYS A 177 13.53 20.91 0.42
CA LYS A 177 14.85 20.39 0.06
C LYS A 177 15.82 20.45 1.24
N GLU A 178 15.76 21.51 2.02
CA GLU A 178 16.56 21.71 3.23
C GLU A 178 16.21 20.69 4.32
N GLU A 179 14.93 20.35 4.47
CA GLU A 179 14.48 19.31 5.41
C GLU A 179 15.00 17.93 5.00
N LEU A 180 14.98 17.62 3.71
CA LEU A 180 15.53 16.36 3.18
C LEU A 180 17.05 16.26 3.36
N VAL A 181 17.78 17.35 3.10
CA VAL A 181 19.24 17.40 3.34
C VAL A 181 19.54 17.11 4.80
N ARG A 182 18.91 17.83 5.74
CA ARG A 182 19.10 17.61 7.19
C ARG A 182 18.71 16.21 7.63
N TYR A 183 17.65 15.66 7.04
CA TYR A 183 17.22 14.30 7.31
C TYR A 183 18.33 13.30 6.93
N TRP A 184 18.86 13.39 5.72
CA TRP A 184 19.90 12.49 5.22
C TRP A 184 21.22 12.65 5.97
N GLU A 185 21.66 13.86 6.29
CA GLU A 185 22.83 14.09 7.15
C GLU A 185 22.73 13.36 8.49
N ARG A 186 21.52 13.30 9.07
CA ARG A 186 21.29 12.64 10.36
C ARG A 186 21.22 11.12 10.27
N VAL A 187 20.70 10.57 9.17
CA VAL A 187 20.40 9.12 9.09
C VAL A 187 21.30 8.34 8.13
N ALA A 188 22.17 9.02 7.38
CA ALA A 188 22.96 8.41 6.30
C ALA A 188 23.74 7.18 6.76
N ASP A 189 24.43 7.22 7.89
CA ASP A 189 25.23 6.08 8.37
C ASP A 189 24.40 4.80 8.54
N GLN A 190 23.17 4.92 9.04
CA GLN A 190 22.25 3.79 9.21
C GLN A 190 21.57 3.41 7.90
N ALA A 191 21.15 4.40 7.12
CA ALA A 191 20.46 4.16 5.86
C ALA A 191 21.37 3.52 4.80
N LEU A 192 22.63 3.95 4.72
CA LEU A 192 23.61 3.46 3.76
C LEU A 192 23.95 1.98 3.97
N ILE A 193 23.77 1.42 5.17
CA ILE A 193 23.86 -0.04 5.39
C ILE A 193 22.92 -0.80 4.43
N HIS A 194 21.76 -0.22 4.15
CA HIS A 194 20.72 -0.83 3.33
C HIS A 194 20.65 -0.27 1.91
N LEU A 195 21.12 0.95 1.67
CA LEU A 195 20.97 1.64 0.39
C LEU A 195 22.23 1.60 -0.48
N ARG A 196 23.42 1.51 0.12
CA ARG A 196 24.67 1.62 -0.65
C ARG A 196 24.79 0.50 -1.68
N ARG A 197 25.34 0.83 -2.85
CA ARG A 197 25.64 -0.15 -3.93
C ARG A 197 24.43 -0.97 -4.40
N ARG A 198 23.22 -0.43 -4.22
CA ARG A 198 21.98 -1.05 -4.69
C ARG A 198 21.28 -0.16 -5.69
N PRO A 199 20.74 -0.71 -6.79
CA PRO A 199 19.89 0.04 -7.69
C PRO A 199 18.67 0.60 -6.95
N LEU A 200 18.40 1.89 -7.14
CA LEU A 200 17.30 2.59 -6.48
C LEU A 200 16.17 2.93 -7.45
N LYS A 201 14.95 2.88 -6.93
CA LYS A 201 13.79 3.58 -7.48
C LYS A 201 13.56 4.86 -6.68
N LEU A 202 13.17 5.92 -7.38
CA LEU A 202 12.99 7.25 -6.80
C LEU A 202 11.52 7.64 -6.85
N VAL A 203 11.02 8.17 -5.74
CA VAL A 203 9.87 9.08 -5.75
C VAL A 203 10.43 10.49 -5.81
N ARG A 204 9.94 11.30 -6.75
CA ARG A 204 10.38 12.67 -6.96
C ARG A 204 9.26 13.66 -6.73
N HIS A 205 9.59 14.85 -6.23
CA HIS A 205 8.67 15.99 -6.17
C HIS A 205 9.21 17.13 -7.04
N ALA A 206 8.66 17.29 -8.24
CA ALA A 206 9.12 18.30 -9.19
C ALA A 206 7.93 19.00 -9.87
N PHE A 207 8.07 20.30 -10.11
CA PHE A 207 7.03 21.13 -10.76
C PHE A 207 5.65 20.98 -10.10
N GLY A 208 5.62 20.93 -8.77
CA GLY A 208 4.38 20.84 -7.98
C GLY A 208 3.74 19.45 -7.94
N ALA A 209 4.36 18.42 -8.51
CA ALA A 209 3.84 17.05 -8.45
C ALA A 209 4.83 16.08 -7.79
N THR A 210 4.28 15.21 -6.94
CA THR A 210 4.98 14.06 -6.38
C THR A 210 4.65 12.81 -7.18
N PHE A 211 5.64 12.00 -7.56
CA PHE A 211 5.42 10.80 -8.38
C PHE A 211 6.54 9.77 -8.29
N TYR A 212 6.19 8.51 -8.55
CA TYR A 212 7.15 7.46 -8.82
C TYR A 212 7.80 7.70 -10.20
N HIS A 213 9.12 7.80 -10.23
CA HIS A 213 9.85 8.05 -11.46
C HIS A 213 10.02 6.78 -12.30
N LYS A 214 9.79 6.90 -13.61
CA LYS A 214 10.19 5.92 -14.63
C LYS A 214 10.88 6.64 -15.78
N GLY A 215 11.50 5.87 -16.69
CA GLY A 215 12.02 6.44 -17.92
C GLY A 215 13.32 7.21 -17.72
N LYS A 216 13.43 8.37 -18.40
CA LYS A 216 14.68 9.14 -18.49
C LYS A 216 14.85 9.98 -17.23
N LEU A 217 15.97 9.78 -16.55
CA LEU A 217 16.38 10.57 -15.39
C LEU A 217 16.78 11.99 -15.81
N PRO A 218 16.64 12.99 -14.92
CA PRO A 218 17.20 14.32 -15.11
C PRO A 218 18.74 14.25 -15.09
N GLU A 219 19.41 15.40 -15.17
CA GLU A 219 20.86 15.44 -14.95
C GLU A 219 21.23 14.78 -13.63
N ILE A 220 22.22 13.88 -13.68
CA ILE A 220 22.62 13.03 -12.56
C ILE A 220 23.91 13.62 -11.97
N PRO A 221 23.90 14.11 -10.72
CA PRO A 221 25.09 14.67 -10.09
C PRO A 221 26.24 13.66 -10.04
N ALA A 222 27.49 14.14 -10.05
CA ALA A 222 28.67 13.28 -10.09
C ALA A 222 28.78 12.28 -8.91
N ALA A 223 28.20 12.63 -7.76
CA ALA A 223 28.15 11.76 -6.59
C ALA A 223 27.11 10.62 -6.69
N VAL A 224 26.22 10.65 -7.68
CA VAL A 224 25.21 9.62 -7.92
C VAL A 224 25.66 8.71 -9.06
N HIS A 225 25.83 7.42 -8.76
CA HIS A 225 26.30 6.46 -9.75
C HIS A 225 25.16 5.97 -10.65
N GLN A 226 25.50 5.66 -11.90
CA GLN A 226 24.58 5.14 -12.90
C GLN A 226 24.83 3.65 -13.14
N LEU A 227 23.76 2.90 -13.31
CA LEU A 227 23.77 1.51 -13.70
C LEU A 227 22.84 1.33 -14.92
N ARG A 228 23.40 0.89 -16.04
CA ARG A 228 22.61 0.51 -17.21
C ARG A 228 22.04 -0.89 -17.00
N VAL A 229 20.74 -1.03 -17.12
CA VAL A 229 19.99 -2.28 -16.92
C VAL A 229 19.18 -2.58 -18.16
N GLN A 230 19.30 -3.80 -18.68
CA GLN A 230 18.51 -4.27 -19.80
C GLN A 230 17.11 -4.70 -19.29
N LYS A 231 16.05 -4.19 -19.89
CA LYS A 231 14.67 -4.51 -19.48
C LYS A 231 14.25 -5.87 -20.05
N ARG A 232 13.44 -6.63 -19.29
CA ARG A 232 12.88 -7.93 -19.71
C ARG A 232 12.04 -7.86 -20.99
N GLU A 233 11.38 -6.73 -21.24
CA GLU A 233 10.53 -6.50 -22.42
C GLU A 233 11.29 -5.90 -23.62
N GLY A 234 12.63 -5.79 -23.52
CA GLY A 234 13.46 -5.10 -24.51
C GLY A 234 13.70 -3.62 -24.15
N GLY A 235 14.88 -3.12 -24.51
CA GLY A 235 15.33 -1.75 -24.26
C GLY A 235 16.25 -1.56 -23.05
N GLU A 236 16.99 -0.46 -23.04
CA GLU A 236 17.89 -0.08 -21.94
C GLU A 236 17.18 0.86 -20.95
N GLY A 237 17.48 0.72 -19.67
CA GLY A 237 17.05 1.63 -18.61
C GLY A 237 18.24 2.03 -17.74
N VAL A 238 18.29 3.29 -17.33
CA VAL A 238 19.29 3.76 -16.36
C VAL A 238 18.68 3.69 -14.96
N ARG A 239 19.40 3.05 -14.04
CA ARG A 239 19.15 3.10 -12.61
C ARG A 239 20.25 3.89 -11.93
N VAL A 240 19.94 4.45 -10.78
CA VAL A 240 20.93 5.13 -9.94
C VAL A 240 21.19 4.34 -8.68
N TRP A 241 22.38 4.54 -8.11
CA TRP A 241 22.77 4.01 -6.82
C TRP A 241 23.78 4.96 -6.17
N VAL A 242 23.97 4.85 -4.86
CA VAL A 242 24.84 5.75 -4.07
C VAL A 242 25.80 4.95 -3.21
N ASP A 243 26.95 5.53 -2.87
CA ASP A 243 27.94 4.91 -1.97
C ASP A 243 28.00 5.59 -0.59
N ASP A 244 27.69 6.88 -0.53
CA ASP A 244 27.91 7.74 0.62
C ASP A 244 26.82 8.83 0.78
N LEU A 245 27.02 9.71 1.77
CA LEU A 245 26.13 10.85 2.02
C LEU A 245 26.08 11.80 0.82
N ALA A 246 27.21 12.06 0.14
CA ALA A 246 27.24 12.94 -1.02
C ALA A 246 26.32 12.41 -2.14
N GLY A 247 26.29 11.10 -2.36
CA GLY A 247 25.35 10.46 -3.26
C GLY A 247 23.88 10.65 -2.83
N LEU A 248 23.57 10.49 -1.54
CA LEU A 248 22.21 10.72 -1.03
C LEU A 248 21.76 12.18 -1.22
N LEU A 249 22.64 13.14 -0.99
CA LEU A 249 22.38 14.55 -1.23
C LEU A 249 22.22 14.85 -2.73
N GLY A 250 22.99 14.19 -3.58
CA GLY A 250 22.81 14.24 -5.03
C GLY A 250 21.44 13.73 -5.49
N LEU A 251 20.86 12.73 -4.81
CA LEU A 251 19.48 12.31 -5.09
C LEU A 251 18.47 13.41 -4.73
N VAL A 252 18.69 14.14 -3.64
CA VAL A 252 17.86 15.30 -3.26
C VAL A 252 17.99 16.43 -4.29
N GLU A 253 19.15 16.63 -4.89
CA GLU A 253 19.33 17.57 -6.01
C GLU A 253 18.54 17.17 -7.25
N MET A 254 18.34 15.87 -7.46
CA MET A 254 17.46 15.32 -8.48
C MET A 254 15.98 15.35 -8.06
N ASP A 255 15.59 16.13 -7.05
CA ASP A 255 14.25 16.21 -6.48
C ASP A 255 13.73 14.89 -5.88
N ALA A 256 14.60 13.95 -5.52
CA ALA A 256 14.18 12.71 -4.89
C ALA A 256 13.76 12.96 -3.43
N VAL A 257 12.53 12.55 -3.13
CA VAL A 257 11.92 12.68 -1.80
C VAL A 257 11.89 11.34 -1.06
N GLU A 258 11.79 10.23 -1.80
CA GLU A 258 11.87 8.88 -1.25
C GLU A 258 12.73 7.98 -2.15
N VAL A 259 13.45 7.06 -1.53
CA VAL A 259 14.35 6.11 -2.20
C VAL A 259 13.96 4.68 -1.81
N HIS A 260 13.86 3.80 -2.80
CA HIS A 260 13.53 2.39 -2.59
C HIS A 260 14.62 1.50 -3.20
N PRO A 261 15.34 0.72 -2.40
CA PRO A 261 16.27 -0.28 -2.93
C PRO A 261 15.50 -1.39 -3.62
N TRP A 262 16.08 -1.91 -4.70
CA TRP A 262 15.56 -3.06 -5.43
C TRP A 262 15.86 -4.38 -4.71
#